data_AF-A0A7J5WRN4-F1
#
_entry.id   AF-A0A7J5WRN4-F1
#
_cell.length_a   1.000
_cell.length_b   1.000
_cell.length_c   1.000
_cell.angle_alpha   90.00
_cell.angle_beta   90.00
_cell.angle_gamma   90.00
#
_symmetry.space_group_name_H-M   'P 1'
#
loop_
_entity.id
_entity.type
_entity.pdbx_description
1 polymer ?
#
loop_
_entity_poly.entity_id
_entity_poly.type
_entity_poly.pdbx_seq_one_letter_code
_entity_poly.pdbx_strand_id
1 'polypeptide(L)' 'MKTDTKKWKENFNQELVHIQIQFDSFFTEGKMDDYYTLKEDRKAGMLILNISAHNELPKQIEEELIDAFNKSKP' A
#
# COMPACT_ATOMS: atom_id res chain seq x y z
N MET A 1 -11.17 -19.41 4.33
CA MET A 1 -9.97 -18.54 4.19
C MET A 1 -10.25 -17.37 3.24
N LYS A 2 -11.24 -16.51 3.55
CA LYS A 2 -11.48 -15.23 2.84
C LYS A 2 -11.25 -14.03 3.78
N THR A 3 -10.97 -14.30 5.05
CA THR A 3 -10.94 -13.34 6.14
C THR A 3 -9.57 -12.67 6.25
N ASP A 4 -8.52 -13.39 5.87
CA ASP A 4 -7.13 -12.96 6.03
C ASP A 4 -6.74 -11.84 5.05
N THR A 5 -7.11 -11.95 3.76
CA THR A 5 -6.83 -10.89 2.77
C THR A 5 -7.62 -9.61 3.03
N LYS A 6 -8.86 -9.72 3.48
CA LYS A 6 -9.66 -8.57 3.88
C LYS A 6 -9.03 -7.85 5.08
N LYS A 7 -8.65 -8.61 6.12
CA LYS A 7 -8.00 -8.05 7.31
C LYS A 7 -6.62 -7.46 6.99
N TRP A 8 -5.85 -8.11 6.11
CA TRP A 8 -4.59 -7.58 5.60
C TRP A 8 -4.81 -6.22 4.91
N LYS A 9 -5.80 -6.12 4.03
CA LYS A 9 -6.12 -4.86 3.36
C LYS A 9 -6.54 -3.78 4.36
N GLU A 10 -7.33 -4.11 5.38
CA GLU A 10 -7.71 -3.16 6.42
C GLU A 10 -6.49 -2.66 7.22
N ASN A 11 -5.62 -3.57 7.66
CA ASN A 11 -4.37 -3.21 8.34
C ASN A 11 -3.50 -2.31 7.47
N PHE A 12 -3.35 -2.65 6.18
CA PHE A 12 -2.55 -1.87 5.24
C PHE A 12 -3.11 -0.47 5.01
N ASN A 13 -4.44 -0.35 4.90
CA ASN A 13 -5.10 0.95 4.82
C ASN A 13 -4.88 1.81 6.06
N GLN A 14 -4.70 1.22 7.25
CA GLN A 14 -4.35 1.98 8.45
C GLN A 14 -2.91 2.50 8.39
N GLU A 15 -1.96 1.67 7.98
CA GLU A 15 -0.55 2.08 7.81
C GLU A 15 -0.41 3.17 6.73
N LEU A 16 -1.19 3.10 5.65
CA LEU A 16 -1.20 4.11 4.59
C LEU A 16 -1.53 5.51 5.09
N VAL A 17 -2.42 5.65 6.07
CA VAL A 17 -2.75 6.96 6.65
C VAL A 17 -1.50 7.59 7.30
N HIS A 18 -0.67 6.78 7.95
CA HIS A 18 0.58 7.26 8.55
C HIS A 18 1.56 7.73 7.48
N ILE A 19 1.72 6.96 6.40
CA ILE A 19 2.60 7.32 5.30
C ILE A 19 2.09 8.59 4.60
N GLN A 20 0.78 8.71 4.37
CA GLN A 20 0.20 9.88 3.73
C GLN A 20 0.40 11.15 4.57
N ILE A 21 0.30 11.07 5.90
CA ILE A 21 0.61 12.20 6.79
C ILE A 21 2.10 12.54 6.74
N GLN A 22 2.98 11.53 6.77
CA GLN A 22 4.43 11.71 6.75
C GLN A 22 4.92 12.38 5.45
N PHE A 23 4.27 12.08 4.33
CA PHE A 23 4.62 12.59 3.01
C PHE A 23 3.55 13.51 2.40
N ASP A 24 2.71 14.15 3.22
CA ASP A 24 1.61 15.02 2.76
C ASP A 24 2.10 16.10 1.79
N SER A 25 3.27 16.70 2.08
CA SER A 25 3.93 17.69 1.24
C SER A 25 4.32 17.19 -0.16
N PHE A 26 4.41 15.88 -0.37
CA PHE A 26 4.68 15.27 -1.68
C PHE A 26 3.38 15.04 -2.47
N PHE A 27 2.30 14.71 -1.79
CA PHE A 27 0.99 14.40 -2.39
C PHE A 27 0.16 15.68 -2.66
N THR A 28 0.81 16.76 -3.09
CA THR A 28 0.16 18.06 -3.35
C THR A 28 -0.79 18.03 -4.56
N GLU A 29 -0.55 17.13 -5.52
CA GLU A 29 -1.37 16.98 -6.75
C GLU A 29 -1.93 15.56 -6.97
N GLY A 30 -2.12 14.77 -5.90
CA GLY A 30 -2.67 13.42 -6.01
C GLY A 30 -2.90 12.74 -4.67
N LYS A 31 -3.54 11.57 -4.66
CA LYS A 31 -3.62 10.73 -3.46
C LYS A 31 -2.61 9.61 -3.55
N MET A 32 -2.18 9.12 -2.39
CA MET A 32 -1.29 7.97 -2.32
C MET A 32 -1.86 6.75 -3.07
N ASP A 33 -3.18 6.57 -3.05
CA ASP A 33 -3.92 5.54 -3.79
C ASP A 33 -3.75 5.58 -5.31
N ASP A 34 -3.36 6.72 -5.90
CA ASP A 34 -3.11 6.84 -7.34
C ASP A 34 -1.81 6.14 -7.76
N TYR A 35 -0.87 5.94 -6.83
CA TYR A 35 0.47 5.46 -7.14
C TYR A 35 0.64 3.95 -6.95
N TYR A 36 -0.31 3.28 -6.29
CA TYR A 36 -0.26 1.84 -6.05
C TYR A 36 -1.61 1.17 -6.34
N THR A 37 -1.59 -0.15 -6.44
CA THR A 37 -2.80 -0.96 -6.60
C THR A 37 -2.65 -2.25 -5.82
N LEU A 38 -3.67 -2.61 -5.06
CA LEU A 38 -3.75 -3.90 -4.38
C LEU A 38 -4.60 -4.86 -5.20
N LYS A 39 -4.04 -6.02 -5.53
CA LYS A 39 -4.75 -7.11 -6.18
C LYS A 39 -4.85 -8.28 -5.23
N GLU A 40 -6.03 -8.86 -5.11
CA GLU A 40 -6.21 -10.14 -4.41
C GLU A 40 -5.96 -11.28 -5.41
N ASP A 41 -4.92 -12.07 -5.18
CA ASP A 41 -4.74 -13.32 -5.88
C ASP A 41 -5.64 -14.39 -5.23
N ARG A 42 -6.76 -14.67 -5.88
CA ARG A 42 -7.75 -15.64 -5.39
C ARG A 42 -7.27 -17.09 -5.45
N LYS A 43 -6.23 -17.40 -6.25
CA LYS A 43 -5.69 -18.76 -6.36
C LYS A 43 -4.70 -19.05 -5.22
N ALA A 44 -3.85 -18.08 -4.90
CA ALA A 44 -2.85 -18.15 -3.84
C ALA A 44 -3.39 -17.68 -2.48
N GLY A 45 -4.54 -16.99 -2.44
CA GLY A 45 -5.12 -16.47 -1.20
C GLY A 45 -4.30 -15.33 -0.59
N MET A 46 -3.65 -14.52 -1.43
CA MET A 46 -2.72 -13.47 -0.99
C MET A 46 -3.08 -12.11 -1.58
N LEU A 47 -2.72 -11.04 -0.87
CA LEU A 47 -2.69 -9.70 -1.44
C LEU A 47 -1.39 -9.50 -2.21
N ILE A 48 -1.44 -8.74 -3.29
CA ILE A 48 -0.29 -8.33 -4.10
C ILE A 48 -0.31 -6.81 -4.18
N LEU A 49 0.77 -6.18 -3.75
CA LEU A 49 1.04 -4.76 -3.97
C LEU A 49 1.70 -4.56 -5.32
N ASN A 50 1.14 -3.68 -6.14
CA ASN A 50 1.73 -3.24 -7.40
C ASN A 50 1.88 -1.72 -7.37
N ILE A 51 3.10 -1.22 -7.43
CA ILE A 51 3.37 0.23 -7.47
C ILE A 51 3.45 0.61 -8.95
N SER A 52 2.51 1.42 -9.41
CA SER A 52 2.34 1.70 -10.85
C SER A 52 3.23 2.86 -11.31
N ALA A 53 3.64 3.70 -10.37
CA ALA A 53 4.28 4.98 -10.62
C ALA A 53 5.67 5.07 -9.96
N HIS A 54 6.48 4.00 -10.10
CA HIS A 54 7.84 3.92 -9.55
C HIS A 54 8.76 5.09 -9.93
N ASN A 55 8.53 5.71 -11.09
CA ASN A 55 9.34 6.85 -11.55
C ASN A 55 8.85 8.21 -11.02
N GLU A 56 7.62 8.26 -10.50
CA GLU A 56 6.99 9.47 -9.98
C GLU A 56 7.03 9.50 -8.45
N LEU A 57 7.04 8.33 -7.80
CA LEU A 57 7.22 8.19 -6.36
C LEU A 57 8.70 8.33 -5.97
N PRO A 58 9.03 9.17 -4.97
CA PRO A 58 10.30 9.12 -4.29
C PRO A 58 10.52 7.71 -3.74
N LYS A 59 11.74 7.21 -3.94
CA LYS A 59 12.15 5.87 -3.48
C LYS A 59 11.81 5.62 -2.00
N GLN A 60 11.93 6.65 -1.17
CA GLN A 60 11.61 6.55 0.25
C GLN A 60 10.12 6.23 0.52
N ILE A 61 9.20 6.78 -0.28
CA ILE A 61 7.76 6.48 -0.14
C ILE A 61 7.47 5.07 -0.64
N GLU A 62 8.13 4.63 -1.72
CA GLU A 62 8.06 3.26 -2.20
C GLU A 62 8.53 2.25 -1.13
N GLU A 63 9.66 2.52 -0.47
CA GLU A 63 10.18 1.67 0.60
C GLU A 63 9.21 1.60 1.79
N GLU A 64 8.64 2.73 2.20
CA GLU A 64 7.64 2.79 3.28
C GLU A 64 6.34 2.05 2.91
N LEU A 65 5.90 2.13 1.65
CA LEU A 65 4.75 1.36 1.13
C LEU A 65 4.99 -0.14 1.21
N ILE A 66 6.17 -0.59 0.78
CA ILE A 66 6.55 -2.01 0.82
C ILE A 66 6.65 -2.49 2.27
N ASP A 67 7.25 -1.70 3.15
CA ASP A 67 7.40 -2.02 4.57
C ASP A 67 6.03 -2.11 5.26
N ALA A 68 5.16 -1.13 5.07
CA ALA A 68 3.78 -1.15 5.56
C ALA A 68 2.99 -2.36 5.05
N PHE A 69 3.15 -2.71 3.77
CA PHE A 69 2.50 -3.88 3.19
C PHE A 69 2.93 -5.18 3.86
N ASN A 70 4.23 -5.33 4.11
CA ASN A 70 4.80 -6.49 4.79
C ASN A 70 4.36 -6.56 6.27
N LYS A 71 4.36 -5.42 6.98
CA LYS A 71 3.89 -5.32 8.38
C LYS A 71 2.41 -5.62 8.55
N SER A 72 1.61 -5.27 7.56
CA SER A 72 0.15 -5.41 7.61
C SER A 72 -0.34 -6.84 7.42
N LYS A 73 0.56 -7.75 7.04
CA LYS A 73 0.24 -9.16 6.79
C LYS A 73 -0.18 -9.83 8.12
N PRO A 74 -1.37 -10.46 8.18
CA PRO A 74 -1.91 -11.08 9.39
C PRO A 74 -1.22 -12.38 9.78
#